data_AF-A0A430A7U1-F1
#
_entry.id   AF-A0A430A7U1-F1
#
_cell.length_a   1.000
_cell.length_b   1.000
_cell.length_c   1.000
_cell.angle_alpha   90.00
_cell.angle_beta   90.00
_cell.angle_gamma   90.00
#
_symmetry.space_group_name_H-M   'P 1'
#
loop_
_entity.id
_entity.type
_entity.pdbx_description
1 polymer ?
#
loop_
_entity_poly.entity_id
_entity_poly.type
_entity_poly.pdbx_seq_one_letter_code
_entity_poly.pdbx_strand_id
1 'polypeptide(L)'
;MHQAMVDIMTDRILNQFSSEAFFCEHVLKIEQIEWDAWKFHQTPLKAEDMQKLMSLFSDYEWMLIQKLMRQTCLFPEKRHYVVSEYKRVKTLIAKKWLQEGNARIELINRTDQSQSEGPQGYKEIFILKVFLQYEVWGYDDCLEFCLPATVQDQIKDSSKGLLEWVNENLEEEYM
;
A
#
# COMPACT_ATOMS: atom_id res chain seq x y z
N MET A 1 10.53 -9.73 -14.96
CA MET A 1 9.88 -9.09 -13.79
C MET A 1 10.95 -8.37 -12.98
N HIS A 2 10.64 -7.30 -12.25
CA HIS A 2 11.66 -6.50 -11.57
C HIS A 2 11.61 -6.76 -10.05
N GLN A 3 12.72 -7.15 -9.42
CA GLN A 3 12.78 -7.50 -7.99
C GLN A 3 12.17 -6.41 -7.09
N ALA A 4 12.48 -5.14 -7.33
CA ALA A 4 11.89 -4.03 -6.57
C ALA A 4 10.35 -4.02 -6.54
N MET A 5 9.70 -4.44 -7.63
CA MET A 5 8.24 -4.55 -7.69
C MET A 5 7.75 -5.67 -6.76
N VAL A 6 8.43 -6.82 -6.80
CA VAL A 6 8.14 -7.96 -5.93
C VAL A 6 8.30 -7.55 -4.47
N ASP A 7 9.38 -6.87 -4.12
CA ASP A 7 9.66 -6.45 -2.74
C ASP A 7 8.58 -5.50 -2.20
N ILE A 8 8.16 -4.50 -3.00
CA ILE A 8 7.09 -3.57 -2.61
C ILE A 8 5.73 -4.29 -2.48
N MET A 9 5.42 -5.21 -3.40
CA MET A 9 4.18 -6.01 -3.35
C MET A 9 4.14 -6.90 -2.12
N THR A 10 5.24 -7.59 -1.81
CA THR A 10 5.35 -8.44 -0.62
C THR A 10 5.23 -7.62 0.66
N ASP A 11 5.85 -6.44 0.74
CA ASP A 11 5.67 -5.52 1.87
C ASP A 11 4.19 -5.11 2.05
N ARG A 12 3.51 -4.74 0.97
CA ARG A 12 2.07 -4.42 1.00
C ARG A 12 1.22 -5.59 1.50
N ILE A 13 1.54 -6.82 1.08
CA ILE A 13 0.86 -8.04 1.56
C ILE A 13 1.10 -8.21 3.06
N LEU A 14 2.35 -8.17 3.51
CA LEU A 14 2.70 -8.36 4.93
C LEU A 14 2.12 -7.26 5.83
N ASN A 15 1.85 -6.06 5.31
CA ASN A 15 1.16 -5.01 6.06
C ASN A 15 -0.35 -5.27 6.21
N GLN A 16 -0.96 -6.01 5.29
CA GLN A 16 -2.41 -6.24 5.27
C GLN A 16 -2.85 -7.62 5.80
N PHE A 17 -1.97 -8.60 5.70
CA PHE A 17 -2.25 -10.01 5.96
C PHE A 17 -1.25 -10.57 6.98
N SER A 18 -1.63 -11.64 7.67
CA SER A 18 -0.80 -12.30 8.68
C SER A 18 0.47 -12.90 8.08
N SER A 19 0.40 -13.38 6.83
CA SER A 19 1.50 -13.99 6.10
C SER A 19 1.26 -13.96 4.58
N GLU A 20 2.32 -14.13 3.80
CA GLU A 20 2.21 -14.36 2.35
C GLU A 20 1.42 -15.64 2.04
N ALA A 21 1.61 -16.70 2.83
CA ALA A 21 0.90 -17.97 2.65
C ALA A 21 -0.62 -17.80 2.75
N PHE A 22 -1.09 -17.03 3.73
CA PHE A 22 -2.51 -16.71 3.88
C PHE A 22 -3.05 -16.00 2.63
N PHE A 23 -2.32 -15.00 2.12
CA PHE A 23 -2.69 -14.29 0.91
C PHE A 23 -2.74 -15.20 -0.32
N CYS A 24 -1.75 -16.08 -0.47
CA CYS A 24 -1.69 -17.02 -1.59
C CYS A 24 -2.87 -18.00 -1.58
N GLU A 25 -3.17 -18.58 -0.42
CA GLU A 25 -4.25 -19.57 -0.27
C GLU A 25 -5.64 -18.93 -0.39
N HIS A 26 -5.87 -17.80 0.29
CA HIS A 26 -7.22 -17.25 0.46
C HIS A 26 -7.58 -16.15 -0.54
N VAL A 27 -6.59 -15.41 -1.06
CA VAL A 27 -6.83 -14.31 -2.01
C VAL A 27 -6.49 -14.73 -3.44
N LEU A 28 -5.26 -15.19 -3.68
CA LEU A 28 -4.84 -15.61 -5.02
C LEU A 28 -5.38 -16.99 -5.39
N LYS A 29 -5.61 -17.87 -4.41
CA LYS A 29 -5.99 -19.28 -4.58
C LYS A 29 -4.94 -20.05 -5.40
N ILE A 30 -3.67 -19.81 -5.09
CA ILE A 30 -2.51 -20.49 -5.71
C ILE A 30 -1.69 -21.22 -4.64
N GLU A 31 -0.90 -22.19 -5.08
CA GLU A 31 0.04 -22.89 -4.20
C GLU A 31 1.25 -22.01 -3.87
N GLN A 32 1.83 -22.22 -2.68
CA GLN A 32 3.04 -21.52 -2.23
C GLN A 32 4.21 -21.69 -3.21
N ILE A 33 4.31 -22.84 -3.88
CA ILE A 33 5.35 -23.12 -4.88
C ILE A 33 5.22 -22.18 -6.08
N GLU A 34 3.99 -21.91 -6.55
CA GLU A 34 3.75 -20.97 -7.65
C GLU A 34 4.12 -19.54 -7.25
N TRP A 35 3.78 -19.15 -6.01
CA TRP A 35 4.14 -17.86 -5.46
C TRP A 35 5.66 -17.67 -5.34
N ASP A 36 6.37 -18.66 -4.82
CA ASP A 36 7.83 -18.61 -4.71
C ASP A 36 8.49 -18.60 -6.10
N ALA A 37 8.01 -19.40 -7.05
CA ALA A 37 8.51 -19.37 -8.43
C ALA A 37 8.35 -17.98 -9.07
N TRP A 38 7.25 -17.28 -8.79
CA TRP A 38 7.04 -15.89 -9.22
C TRP A 38 8.00 -14.92 -8.54
N LYS A 39 8.14 -14.97 -7.20
CA LYS A 39 9.07 -14.11 -6.45
C LYS A 39 10.52 -14.28 -6.92
N PHE A 40 10.92 -15.51 -7.24
CA PHE A 40 12.26 -15.84 -7.75
C PHE A 40 12.40 -15.69 -9.27
N HIS A 41 11.43 -15.05 -9.93
CA HIS A 41 11.50 -14.71 -11.36
C HIS A 41 11.55 -15.92 -12.30
N GLN A 42 11.10 -17.09 -11.83
CA GLN A 42 11.14 -18.34 -12.58
C GLN A 42 9.92 -18.47 -13.50
N THR A 43 8.72 -18.18 -12.98
CA THR A 43 7.46 -18.33 -13.71
C THR A 43 6.55 -17.12 -13.45
N PRO A 44 5.94 -16.51 -14.47
CA PRO A 44 4.98 -15.43 -14.24
C PRO A 44 3.67 -15.97 -13.64
N LEU A 45 3.00 -15.16 -12.81
CA LEU A 45 1.62 -15.42 -12.40
C LEU A 45 0.67 -15.30 -13.60
N LYS A 46 -0.49 -15.97 -13.51
CA LYS A 46 -1.57 -15.77 -14.48
C LYS A 46 -2.04 -14.31 -14.43
N ALA A 47 -2.56 -13.83 -15.56
CA ALA A 47 -2.99 -12.43 -15.69
C ALA A 47 -4.03 -12.03 -14.62
N GLU A 48 -4.97 -12.92 -14.30
CA GLU A 48 -5.98 -12.69 -13.26
C GLU A 48 -5.35 -12.52 -11.87
N ASP A 49 -4.39 -13.37 -11.51
CA ASP A 49 -3.73 -13.32 -10.20
C ASP A 49 -2.83 -12.11 -10.08
N MET A 50 -2.17 -11.73 -11.17
CA MET A 50 -1.44 -10.47 -11.26
C MET A 50 -2.37 -9.26 -11.10
N GLN A 51 -3.58 -9.29 -11.67
CA GLN A 51 -4.58 -8.22 -11.50
C GLN A 51 -5.05 -8.10 -10.04
N LYS A 52 -5.30 -9.22 -9.36
CA LYS A 52 -5.62 -9.22 -7.92
C LYS A 52 -4.48 -8.60 -7.11
N LEU A 53 -3.23 -8.92 -7.43
CA LEU A 53 -2.07 -8.35 -6.77
C LEU A 53 -1.92 -6.84 -7.03
N MET A 54 -2.13 -6.41 -8.27
CA MET A 54 -2.10 -4.99 -8.66
C MET A 54 -3.22 -4.19 -7.98
N SER A 55 -4.40 -4.80 -7.78
CA SER A 55 -5.53 -4.13 -7.09
C SER A 55 -5.28 -3.80 -5.62
N LEU A 56 -4.17 -4.26 -5.04
CA LEU A 56 -3.73 -3.83 -3.71
C LEU A 56 -3.22 -2.38 -3.68
N PHE A 57 -3.02 -1.78 -4.85
CA PHE A 57 -2.48 -0.44 -5.05
C PHE A 57 -3.44 0.39 -5.91
N SER A 58 -3.45 1.70 -5.70
CA SER A 58 -4.06 2.61 -6.68
C SER A 58 -3.26 2.64 -7.99
N ASP A 59 -3.86 3.20 -9.04
CA ASP A 59 -3.18 3.51 -10.29
C ASP A 59 -2.01 4.49 -10.11
N TYR A 60 -2.16 5.49 -9.23
CA TYR A 60 -1.09 6.41 -8.89
C TYR A 60 0.07 5.72 -8.15
N GLU A 61 -0.24 4.85 -7.19
CA GLU A 61 0.78 4.02 -6.52
C GLU A 61 1.48 3.10 -7.51
N TRP A 62 0.74 2.54 -8.48
CA TRP A 62 1.33 1.76 -9.55
C TRP A 62 2.32 2.58 -10.38
N MET A 63 1.95 3.80 -10.74
CA MET A 63 2.86 4.74 -11.41
C MET A 63 4.10 5.03 -10.56
N LEU A 64 3.99 5.16 -9.23
CA LEU A 64 5.15 5.34 -8.34
C LEU A 64 6.07 4.12 -8.35
N ILE A 65 5.52 2.91 -8.28
CA ILE A 65 6.28 1.66 -8.37
C ILE A 65 7.06 1.60 -9.70
N GLN A 66 6.41 1.93 -10.82
CA GLN A 66 7.08 1.98 -12.13
C GLN A 66 8.24 2.99 -12.17
N LYS A 67 8.05 4.18 -11.57
CA LYS A 67 9.12 5.19 -11.46
C LYS A 67 10.29 4.68 -10.63
N LEU A 68 10.03 4.01 -9.51
CA LEU A 68 11.07 3.43 -8.64
C LEU A 68 11.82 2.27 -9.32
N MET A 69 11.10 1.38 -10.00
CA MET A 69 11.73 0.32 -10.81
C MET A 69 12.72 0.91 -11.82
N ARG A 70 12.31 1.94 -12.57
CA ARG A 70 13.20 2.63 -13.51
C ARG A 70 14.42 3.22 -12.80
N GLN A 71 14.24 3.82 -11.62
CA GLN A 71 15.34 4.35 -10.81
C GLN A 71 16.33 3.25 -10.40
N THR A 72 15.83 2.07 -10.00
CA THR A 72 16.70 0.94 -9.62
C THR A 72 17.39 0.26 -10.81
N CYS A 73 16.92 0.47 -12.05
CA CYS A 73 17.67 0.10 -13.25
C CYS A 73 18.86 1.05 -13.48
N LEU A 74 18.66 2.36 -13.23
CA LEU A 74 19.68 3.39 -13.40
C LEU A 74 20.70 3.41 -12.24
N PHE A 75 20.23 3.10 -11.03
CA PHE A 75 20.97 3.15 -9.77
C PHE A 75 20.75 1.83 -9.00
N PRO A 76 21.50 0.76 -9.34
CA PRO A 76 21.33 -0.57 -8.74
C PRO A 76 21.40 -0.61 -7.22
N GLU A 77 22.16 0.30 -6.59
CA GLU A 77 22.29 0.44 -5.14
C GLU A 77 20.95 0.72 -4.46
N LYS A 78 20.02 1.38 -5.14
CA LYS A 78 18.68 1.70 -4.62
C LYS A 78 17.82 0.46 -4.36
N ARG A 79 18.17 -0.70 -4.93
CA ARG A 79 17.43 -1.95 -4.72
C ARG A 79 17.42 -2.38 -3.25
N HIS A 80 18.50 -2.13 -2.51
CA HIS A 80 18.62 -2.57 -1.11
C HIS A 80 17.64 -1.88 -0.16
N TYR A 81 17.08 -0.74 -0.55
CA TYR A 81 16.20 0.08 0.29
C TYR A 81 14.97 0.57 -0.49
N VAL A 82 14.56 -0.16 -1.54
CA VAL A 82 13.49 0.30 -2.42
C VAL A 82 12.12 0.34 -1.74
N VAL A 83 11.87 -0.55 -0.78
CA VAL A 83 10.64 -0.56 0.01
C VAL A 83 10.56 0.68 0.91
N SER A 84 11.62 0.98 1.66
CA SER A 84 11.64 2.19 2.50
C SER A 84 11.62 3.47 1.66
N GLU A 85 12.27 3.48 0.50
CA GLU A 85 12.19 4.59 -0.44
C GLU A 85 10.78 4.78 -1.02
N TYR A 86 10.08 3.69 -1.34
CA TYR A 86 8.67 3.74 -1.76
C TYR A 86 7.80 4.39 -0.70
N LYS A 87 7.89 3.90 0.55
CA LYS A 87 7.13 4.44 1.68
C LYS A 87 7.44 5.92 1.91
N ARG A 88 8.72 6.29 1.93
CA ARG A 88 9.19 7.67 2.10
C ARG A 88 8.67 8.61 1.01
N VAL A 89 8.83 8.24 -0.27
CA VAL A 89 8.37 9.06 -1.41
C VAL A 89 6.86 9.22 -1.36
N LYS A 90 6.13 8.14 -1.09
CA LYS A 90 4.68 8.16 -0.95
C LYS A 90 4.22 9.10 0.17
N THR A 91 4.85 9.04 1.35
CA THR A 91 4.55 9.95 2.46
C THR A 91 4.86 11.41 2.11
N LEU A 92 5.99 11.68 1.45
CA LEU A 92 6.36 13.04 1.03
C LEU A 92 5.35 13.63 0.03
N ILE A 93 4.88 12.83 -0.91
CA ILE A 93 3.86 13.26 -1.88
C ILE A 93 2.54 13.56 -1.16
N ALA A 94 2.08 12.68 -0.28
CA ALA A 94 0.86 12.90 0.49
C ALA A 94 0.95 14.18 1.34
N LYS A 95 2.06 14.38 2.09
CA LYS A 95 2.29 15.61 2.87
C LYS A 95 2.25 16.84 1.97
N LYS A 96 2.88 16.79 0.80
CA LYS A 96 2.86 17.90 -0.17
C LYS A 96 1.45 18.23 -0.64
N TRP A 97 0.65 17.23 -1.03
CA TRP A 97 -0.72 17.45 -1.46
C TRP A 97 -1.59 18.11 -0.38
N LEU A 98 -1.39 17.70 0.88
CA LEU A 98 -2.11 18.26 2.03
C LEU A 98 -1.70 19.70 2.32
N GLN A 99 -0.41 20.02 2.24
CA GLN A 99 0.11 21.38 2.45
C GLN A 99 -0.36 22.36 1.37
N GLU A 100 -0.53 21.88 0.13
CA GLU A 100 -1.04 22.70 -0.99
C GLU A 100 -2.56 22.91 -0.92
N GLY A 101 -3.27 22.27 0.01
CA GLY A 101 -4.72 22.47 0.24
C GLY A 101 -5.63 21.81 -0.80
N ASN A 102 -5.07 21.07 -1.76
CA ASN A 102 -5.81 20.44 -2.85
C ASN A 102 -6.15 18.96 -2.59
N ALA A 103 -5.78 18.44 -1.42
CA ALA A 103 -6.04 17.07 -1.05
C ALA A 103 -7.22 16.88 -0.11
N ARG A 104 -7.89 15.74 -0.28
CA ARG A 104 -8.92 15.23 0.61
C ARG A 104 -8.40 13.98 1.33
N ILE A 105 -8.74 13.83 2.61
CA ILE A 105 -8.44 12.64 3.40
C ILE A 105 -9.71 11.86 3.69
N GLU A 106 -9.64 10.54 3.57
CA GLU A 106 -10.66 9.61 4.06
C GLU A 106 -10.05 8.51 4.93
N LEU A 107 -10.78 8.10 5.98
CA LEU A 107 -10.44 6.95 6.81
C LEU A 107 -11.46 5.85 6.54
N ILE A 108 -10.96 4.66 6.21
CA ILE A 108 -11.79 3.48 5.96
C ILE A 108 -11.37 2.39 6.95
N ASN A 109 -12.30 1.98 7.80
CA ASN A 109 -12.09 0.84 8.68
C ASN A 109 -12.27 -0.43 7.88
N ARG A 110 -11.29 -1.34 7.95
CA ARG A 110 -11.42 -2.63 7.27
C ARG A 110 -12.49 -3.51 7.90
N THR A 111 -12.77 -3.33 9.19
CA THR A 111 -13.85 -4.01 9.92
C THR A 111 -15.23 -3.79 9.31
N ASP A 112 -15.47 -2.66 8.65
CA ASP A 112 -16.76 -2.34 8.04
C ASP A 112 -16.99 -3.02 6.67
N GLN A 113 -15.93 -3.51 6.03
CA GLN A 113 -16.02 -4.22 4.73
C GLN A 113 -16.14 -5.74 4.86
N SER A 114 -16.02 -6.28 6.07
CA SER A 114 -16.14 -7.71 6.37
C SER A 114 -17.16 -7.95 7.49
N GLN A 115 -18.40 -7.52 7.26
CA GLN A 115 -19.55 -8.16 7.92
C GLN A 115 -19.74 -9.55 7.32
N SER A 116 -18.97 -10.52 7.79
CA SER A 116 -19.16 -11.98 7.73
C SER A 116 -17.79 -12.60 8.00
N GLU A 117 -17.60 -13.24 9.15
CA GLU A 117 -16.60 -14.29 9.44
C GLU A 117 -15.44 -14.38 8.43
N GLY A 118 -14.55 -13.37 8.43
CA GLY A 118 -13.35 -13.42 7.61
C GLY A 118 -12.42 -14.53 8.13
N PRO A 119 -11.76 -15.31 7.26
CA PRO A 119 -10.81 -16.33 7.72
C PRO A 119 -9.72 -15.70 8.60
N GLN A 120 -9.35 -16.39 9.68
CA GLN A 120 -8.30 -15.97 10.62
C GLN A 120 -7.00 -15.70 9.85
N GLY A 121 -6.63 -14.43 9.68
CA GLY A 121 -5.41 -14.06 8.94
C GLY A 121 -5.38 -12.65 8.33
N TYR A 122 -6.47 -11.90 8.37
CA TYR A 122 -6.43 -10.46 8.12
C TYR A 122 -5.87 -9.72 9.33
N LYS A 123 -4.97 -8.75 9.11
CA LYS A 123 -4.50 -7.88 10.19
C LYS A 123 -5.55 -6.82 10.51
N GLU A 124 -5.65 -6.46 11.79
CA GLU A 124 -6.47 -5.33 12.24
C GLU A 124 -5.78 -4.02 11.85
N ILE A 125 -6.22 -3.49 10.71
CA ILE A 125 -5.71 -2.26 10.12
C ILE A 125 -6.87 -1.33 9.74
N PHE A 126 -6.57 -0.05 9.64
CA PHE A 126 -7.41 0.90 8.91
C PHE A 126 -6.64 1.44 7.70
N ILE A 127 -7.40 1.95 6.74
CA ILE A 127 -6.85 2.53 5.51
C ILE A 127 -7.08 4.03 5.56
N LEU A 128 -5.98 4.78 5.58
CA LEU A 128 -5.98 6.21 5.36
C LEU A 128 -5.77 6.47 3.87
N LYS A 129 -6.75 7.07 3.20
CA LYS A 129 -6.65 7.47 1.80
C LYS A 129 -6.43 8.97 1.69
N VAL A 130 -5.44 9.37 0.90
CA VAL A 130 -5.18 10.77 0.54
C VAL A 130 -5.41 10.92 -0.96
N PHE A 131 -6.37 11.75 -1.33
CA PHE A 131 -6.76 12.00 -2.71
C PHE A 131 -6.29 13.37 -3.17
N LEU A 132 -5.79 13.47 -4.40
CA LEU A 132 -5.68 14.73 -5.13
C LEU A 132 -6.77 14.77 -6.18
N GLN A 133 -7.68 15.73 -6.06
CA GLN A 133 -8.86 15.79 -6.92
C GLN A 133 -8.62 16.67 -8.15
N TYR A 134 -9.10 16.20 -9.30
CA TYR A 134 -9.04 16.96 -10.57
C TYR A 134 -10.42 17.42 -11.05
N GLU A 135 -11.46 17.18 -10.25
CA GLU A 135 -12.87 17.45 -10.60
C GLU A 135 -13.35 16.68 -11.86
N VAL A 136 -12.65 15.59 -12.21
CA VAL A 136 -13.02 14.69 -13.30
C VAL A 136 -13.26 13.29 -12.74
N TRP A 137 -14.47 12.79 -12.94
CA TRP A 137 -14.91 11.52 -12.37
C TRP A 137 -13.96 10.36 -12.72
N GLY A 138 -13.39 9.74 -11.70
CA GLY A 138 -12.52 8.56 -11.83
C GLY A 138 -11.06 8.86 -12.19
N TYR A 139 -10.63 10.13 -12.20
CA TYR A 139 -9.25 10.52 -12.50
C TYR A 139 -8.49 11.04 -11.28
N ASP A 140 -9.08 10.99 -10.08
CA ASP A 140 -8.42 11.44 -8.85
C ASP A 140 -7.21 10.55 -8.55
N ASP A 141 -6.07 11.17 -8.27
CA ASP A 141 -4.90 10.42 -7.80
C ASP A 141 -5.11 10.04 -6.33
N CYS A 142 -4.83 8.79 -5.99
CA CYS A 142 -5.06 8.26 -4.63
C CYS A 142 -3.79 7.63 -4.05
N LEU A 143 -3.51 7.90 -2.78
CA LEU A 143 -2.49 7.21 -1.99
C LEU A 143 -3.12 6.53 -0.78
N GLU A 144 -2.90 5.21 -0.63
CA GLU A 144 -3.53 4.41 0.43
C GLU A 144 -2.56 3.91 1.49
N PHE A 145 -2.61 4.42 2.71
CA PHE A 145 -1.77 4.00 3.82
C PHE A 145 -2.51 2.96 4.67
N CYS A 146 -1.97 1.73 4.72
CA CYS A 146 -2.45 0.71 5.65
C CYS A 146 -1.73 0.91 6.98
N LEU A 147 -2.47 1.28 8.02
CA LEU A 147 -1.94 1.61 9.34
C LEU A 147 -2.52 0.65 10.39
N PRO A 148 -1.75 0.29 11.44
CA PRO A 148 -2.25 -0.53 12.53
C PRO A 148 -3.46 0.11 13.23
N ALA A 149 -4.44 -0.70 13.65
CA ALA A 149 -5.62 -0.20 14.36
C ALA A 149 -5.29 0.63 15.62
N THR A 150 -4.17 0.36 16.29
CA THR A 150 -3.69 1.14 17.46
C THR A 150 -3.47 2.62 17.16
N VAL A 151 -3.15 2.96 15.91
CA VAL A 151 -2.94 4.34 15.48
C VAL A 151 -4.27 5.08 15.28
N GLN A 152 -5.36 4.35 15.06
CA GLN A 152 -6.68 4.94 14.88
C GLN A 152 -7.15 5.67 16.14
N ASP A 153 -6.86 5.12 17.31
CA ASP A 153 -7.22 5.73 18.59
C ASP A 153 -6.44 7.03 18.80
N GLN A 154 -5.16 7.08 18.39
CA GLN A 154 -4.38 8.32 18.43
C GLN A 154 -5.00 9.44 17.57
N ILE A 155 -5.54 9.11 16.39
CA ILE A 155 -6.20 10.07 15.50
C ILE A 155 -7.49 10.60 16.14
N LYS A 156 -8.30 9.72 16.74
CA LYS A 156 -9.56 10.08 17.41
C LYS A 156 -9.31 10.95 18.65
N ASP A 157 -8.24 10.65 19.39
CA ASP A 157 -7.86 11.37 20.60
C ASP A 157 -7.05 12.65 20.29
N SER A 158 -6.58 12.81 19.05
CA SER A 158 -5.87 14.04 18.66
C SER A 158 -6.83 15.22 18.69
N SER A 159 -6.55 16.18 19.58
CA SER A 159 -7.25 17.46 19.64
C SER A 159 -7.03 18.35 18.41
N LYS A 160 -6.05 17.95 17.58
CA LYS A 160 -5.50 18.65 16.41
C LYS A 160 -6.21 18.27 15.08
N GLY A 161 -7.01 17.21 15.08
CA GLY A 161 -7.72 16.73 13.89
C GLY A 161 -6.84 15.94 12.91
N LEU A 162 -7.51 15.22 12.00
CA LEU A 162 -6.90 14.23 11.09
C LEU A 162 -5.78 14.80 10.21
N LEU A 163 -5.97 16.01 9.67
CA LEU A 163 -4.99 16.67 8.78
C LEU A 163 -3.67 16.95 9.50
N GLU A 164 -3.75 17.49 10.72
CA GLU A 164 -2.56 17.83 11.51
C GLU A 164 -1.85 16.56 12.01
N TRP A 165 -2.61 15.53 12.42
CA TRP A 165 -2.04 14.23 12.77
C TRP A 165 -1.26 13.61 11.61
N VAL A 166 -1.80 13.63 10.38
CA VAL A 166 -1.11 13.10 9.19
C VAL A 166 0.16 13.88 8.89
N ASN A 167 0.16 15.20 9.04
CA ASN A 167 1.35 16.00 8.76
C ASN A 167 2.48 15.72 9.77
N GLU A 168 2.14 15.50 11.03
CA GLU A 168 3.11 15.29 12.12
C GLU A 168 3.62 13.83 12.21
N ASN A 169 2.73 12.83 12.07
CA ASN A 169 3.02 11.46 12.50
C ASN A 169 3.09 10.41 11.38
N LEU A 170 2.55 10.69 10.18
CA LEU A 170 2.41 9.68 9.12
C LEU A 170 3.74 9.03 8.71
N GLU A 171 4.84 9.78 8.76
CA GLU A 171 6.15 9.26 8.38
C GLU A 171 6.70 8.27 9.41
N GLU A 172 6.54 8.55 10.69
CA GLU A 172 7.00 7.67 11.76
C GLU A 172 6.16 6.38 11.82
N GLU A 173 4.85 6.50 11.68
CA GLU A 173 3.91 5.37 11.81
C GLU A 173 3.85 4.47 10.55
N TYR A 174 4.31 4.96 9.40
CA TYR A 174 4.23 4.21 8.13
C TYR A 174 5.52 3.49 7.72
N MET A 175 6.68 3.99 8.16
CA MET A 175 7.99 3.46 7.79
C MET A 175 8.24 2.08 8.38
#